data_AF-A0A6I5F1A3-F1
#
_entry.id   AF-A0A6I5F1A3-F1
#
_cell.length_a   1.000
_cell.length_b   1.000
_cell.length_c   1.000
_cell.angle_alpha   90.00
_cell.angle_beta   90.00
_cell.angle_gamma   90.00
#
_symmetry.space_group_name_H-M   'P 1'
#
loop_
_entity.id
_entity.type
_entity.pdbx_description
1 polymer ?
#
loop_
_entity_poly.entity_id
_entity_poly.type
_entity_poly.pdbx_seq_one_letter_code
_entity_poly.pdbx_strand_id
1 'polypeptide(L)'
;MDEATVIPTPARHDENFWSVVMAPVEPAWSEPGDDDTFEMDGKVLDAARALAERISTRAHAYRTAGQPFDAALMAAPDLQLALLRSLYEARLSVDRLAESAATAAGRGGASYTQLGAAWGGIRRQSARLKWPHAVVKRPADESIPLDYAGGAAVIHHDPGADAWWYTATAADRQEEESEAAYGTSAEAIARATEFLLTHARPARQDTA
;
A
#
# COMPACT_ATOMS: atom_id res chain seq x y z
N MET A 1 -19.37 -22.48 -7.83
CA MET A 1 -18.72 -22.82 -9.12
C MET A 1 -18.12 -21.50 -9.55
N ASP A 2 -16.90 -21.21 -9.10
CA ASP A 2 -16.24 -19.93 -9.38
C ASP A 2 -15.92 -19.88 -10.86
N GLU A 3 -16.49 -18.89 -11.54
CA GLU A 3 -16.12 -18.54 -12.89
C GLU A 3 -14.70 -17.97 -12.79
N ALA A 4 -13.69 -18.79 -13.06
CA ALA A 4 -12.30 -18.36 -13.01
C ALA A 4 -12.12 -17.20 -14.00
N THR A 5 -12.01 -15.97 -13.50
CA THR A 5 -11.73 -14.79 -14.31
C THR A 5 -10.47 -15.07 -15.12
N VAL A 6 -10.62 -15.21 -16.44
CA VAL A 6 -9.50 -15.50 -17.33
C VAL A 6 -8.61 -14.26 -17.38
N ILE A 7 -7.42 -14.34 -16.78
CA ILE A 7 -6.43 -13.29 -16.84
C ILE A 7 -6.01 -13.09 -18.31
N PRO A 8 -6.15 -11.88 -18.87
CA PRO A 8 -5.71 -11.60 -20.24
C PRO A 8 -4.20 -11.84 -20.40
N THR A 9 -3.82 -12.55 -21.46
CA THR A 9 -2.42 -12.91 -21.76
C THR A 9 -2.01 -12.45 -23.17
N PRO A 10 -1.98 -11.12 -23.42
CA PRO A 10 -1.64 -10.59 -24.74
C PRO A 10 -0.20 -10.94 -25.11
N ALA A 11 0.04 -11.24 -26.38
CA ALA A 11 1.39 -11.39 -26.88
C ALA A 11 2.05 -10.01 -26.97
N ARG A 12 3.38 -9.96 -26.81
CA ARG A 12 4.13 -8.69 -26.78
C ARG A 12 3.96 -7.84 -28.04
N HIS A 13 3.62 -8.45 -29.17
CA HIS A 13 3.39 -7.79 -30.43
C HIS A 13 1.95 -7.26 -30.62
N ASP A 14 1.04 -7.55 -29.67
CA ASP A 14 -0.35 -7.12 -29.76
C ASP A 14 -0.44 -5.60 -29.56
N GLU A 15 -1.26 -4.93 -30.37
CA GLU A 15 -1.41 -3.47 -30.34
C GLU A 15 -1.87 -2.96 -28.96
N ASN A 16 -2.66 -3.77 -28.25
CA ASN A 16 -3.17 -3.47 -26.91
C ASN A 16 -2.33 -4.08 -25.77
N PHE A 17 -1.14 -4.63 -26.06
CA PHE A 17 -0.31 -5.31 -25.05
C PHE A 17 -0.11 -4.44 -23.81
N TRP A 18 0.33 -3.19 -24.00
CA TRP A 18 0.60 -2.29 -22.88
C TRP A 18 -0.67 -1.87 -22.13
N SER A 19 -1.79 -1.62 -22.82
CA SER A 19 -3.03 -1.26 -22.13
C SER A 19 -3.56 -2.42 -21.29
N VAL A 20 -3.43 -3.64 -21.79
CA VAL A 20 -3.89 -4.85 -21.10
C VAL A 20 -2.97 -5.20 -19.92
N VAL A 21 -1.65 -5.13 -20.09
CA VAL A 21 -0.68 -5.45 -19.02
C VAL A 21 -0.66 -4.39 -17.90
N MET A 22 -0.89 -3.12 -18.23
CA MET A 22 -0.91 -2.05 -17.24
C MET A 22 -2.24 -1.94 -16.47
N ALA A 23 -3.29 -2.64 -16.92
CA ALA A 23 -4.54 -2.74 -16.20
C ALA A 23 -4.40 -3.77 -15.05
N PRO A 24 -4.63 -3.38 -13.79
CA PRO A 24 -4.63 -4.33 -12.68
C PRO A 24 -5.68 -5.43 -12.89
N VAL A 25 -5.35 -6.66 -12.51
CA VAL A 25 -6.29 -7.80 -12.51
C VAL A 25 -6.69 -8.15 -11.09
N GLU A 26 -7.86 -8.76 -10.93
CA GLU A 26 -8.39 -9.19 -9.63
C GLU A 26 -8.58 -10.72 -9.61
N PRO A 27 -8.01 -11.46 -8.64
CA PRO A 27 -7.12 -10.96 -7.58
C PRO A 27 -5.73 -10.59 -8.12
N ALA A 28 -5.11 -9.56 -7.55
CA ALA A 28 -3.80 -9.09 -7.99
C ALA A 28 -2.64 -10.00 -7.55
N TRP A 29 -2.87 -10.89 -6.57
CA TRP A 29 -1.92 -11.92 -6.13
C TRP A 29 -2.69 -13.15 -5.61
N SER A 30 -1.99 -14.29 -5.55
CA SER A 30 -2.38 -15.44 -4.74
C SER A 30 -1.63 -15.39 -3.41
N GLU A 31 -2.27 -15.83 -2.32
CA GLU A 31 -1.59 -15.94 -1.02
C GLU A 31 -0.38 -16.89 -1.11
N PRO A 32 0.81 -16.49 -0.60
CA PRO A 32 1.98 -17.37 -0.57
C PRO A 32 1.72 -18.63 0.26
N GLY A 33 2.19 -19.78 -0.22
CA GLY A 33 2.17 -21.02 0.55
C GLY A 33 3.27 -21.07 1.62
N ASP A 34 3.20 -22.06 2.51
CA ASP A 34 4.24 -22.30 3.53
C ASP A 34 5.62 -22.48 2.89
N ASP A 35 5.71 -23.18 1.76
CA ASP A 35 6.97 -23.38 1.04
C ASP A 35 7.54 -22.06 0.48
N ASP A 36 6.69 -21.16 -0.03
CA ASP A 36 7.12 -19.84 -0.54
C ASP A 36 7.68 -18.98 0.59
N THR A 37 7.02 -18.98 1.75
CA THR A 37 7.47 -18.22 2.92
C THR A 37 8.76 -18.78 3.50
N PHE A 38 8.90 -20.11 3.55
CA PHE A 38 10.13 -20.77 3.99
C PHE A 38 11.31 -20.49 3.05
N GLU A 39 11.08 -20.52 1.72
CA GLU A 39 12.12 -20.16 0.75
C GLU A 39 12.52 -18.67 0.88
N MET A 40 11.55 -17.79 1.12
CA MET A 40 11.82 -16.37 1.38
C MET A 40 12.66 -16.17 2.64
N ASP A 41 12.32 -16.84 3.74
CA ASP A 41 13.09 -16.78 4.99
C ASP A 41 14.54 -17.22 4.80
N GLY A 42 14.75 -18.29 4.02
CA GLY A 42 16.09 -18.76 3.63
C GLY A 42 16.88 -17.67 2.90
N LYS A 43 16.29 -17.03 1.88
CA LYS A 43 16.94 -15.96 1.11
C LYS A 43 17.25 -14.72 1.96
N VAL A 44 16.34 -14.33 2.85
CA VAL A 44 16.55 -13.21 3.78
C VAL A 44 17.67 -13.54 4.76
N LEU A 45 17.68 -14.76 5.31
CA LEU A 45 18.72 -15.21 6.23
C LEU A 45 20.10 -15.23 5.57
N ASP A 46 20.21 -15.72 4.33
CA ASP A 46 21.46 -15.74 3.60
C ASP A 46 22.00 -14.33 3.33
N ALA A 47 21.14 -13.40 2.91
CA ALA A 47 21.51 -11.99 2.74
C ALA A 47 21.95 -11.35 4.08
N ALA A 48 21.24 -11.65 5.18
CA ALA A 48 21.58 -11.14 6.50
C ALA A 48 22.90 -11.72 7.02
N ARG A 49 23.18 -13.02 6.79
CA ARG A 49 24.46 -13.67 7.13
C ARG A 49 25.62 -13.05 6.37
N ALA A 50 25.46 -12.82 5.07
CA ALA A 50 26.48 -12.15 4.26
C ALA A 50 26.82 -10.76 4.80
N LEU A 51 25.81 -9.99 5.24
CA LEU A 51 26.04 -8.71 5.89
C LEU A 51 26.71 -8.87 7.26
N ALA A 52 26.29 -9.85 8.06
CA ALA A 52 26.82 -10.12 9.40
C ALA A 52 28.31 -10.46 9.37
N GLU A 53 28.73 -11.32 8.45
CA GLU A 53 30.13 -11.65 8.22
C GLU A 53 30.95 -10.44 7.78
N ARG A 54 30.35 -9.55 6.98
CA ARG A 54 31.01 -8.33 6.52
C ARG A 54 31.23 -7.34 7.66
N ILE A 55 30.24 -7.15 8.54
CA ILE A 55 30.31 -6.16 9.65
C ILE A 55 30.91 -6.72 10.94
N SER A 56 31.08 -8.04 11.05
CA SER A 56 31.63 -8.66 12.24
C SER A 56 33.11 -8.36 12.42
N THR A 57 33.46 -7.87 13.62
CA THR A 57 34.85 -7.67 14.06
C THR A 57 35.64 -8.97 14.07
N ARG A 58 35.05 -10.08 14.55
CA ARG A 58 35.71 -11.39 14.57
C ARG A 58 35.95 -11.92 13.17
N ALA A 59 34.95 -11.87 12.30
CA ALA A 59 35.11 -12.31 10.92
C ALA A 59 36.16 -11.46 10.18
N HIS A 60 36.19 -10.16 10.45
CA HIS A 60 37.25 -9.29 9.95
C HIS A 60 38.64 -9.69 10.47
N ALA A 61 38.79 -9.96 11.78
CA ALA A 61 40.06 -10.39 12.35
C ALA A 61 40.56 -11.71 11.74
N TYR A 62 39.67 -12.69 11.52
CA TYR A 62 40.01 -13.95 10.86
C TYR A 62 40.46 -13.75 9.41
N ARG A 63 39.72 -12.93 8.64
CA ARG A 63 40.12 -12.57 7.26
C ARG A 63 41.49 -11.90 7.22
N THR A 64 41.75 -10.94 8.11
CA THR A 64 43.03 -10.22 8.19
C THR A 64 44.18 -11.14 8.59
N ALA A 65 43.92 -12.14 9.45
CA ALA A 65 44.89 -13.15 9.84
C ALA A 65 45.07 -14.28 8.81
N GLY A 66 44.32 -14.29 7.71
CA GLY A 66 44.32 -15.37 6.72
C GLY A 66 43.86 -16.72 7.27
N GLN A 67 43.08 -16.72 8.35
CA GLN A 67 42.58 -17.93 9.00
C GLN A 67 41.25 -18.36 8.39
N PRO A 68 40.97 -19.68 8.32
CA PRO A 68 39.68 -20.16 7.85
C PRO A 68 38.56 -19.69 8.76
N PHE A 69 37.43 -19.33 8.15
CA PHE A 69 36.23 -18.93 8.86
C PHE A 69 35.16 -20.01 8.65
N ASP A 70 34.91 -20.82 9.68
CA ASP A 70 34.06 -22.01 9.60
C ASP A 70 32.69 -21.83 10.26
N ALA A 71 31.84 -22.85 10.14
CA ALA A 71 30.49 -22.84 10.71
C ALA A 71 30.47 -22.79 12.25
N ALA A 72 31.53 -23.24 12.94
CA ALA A 72 31.58 -23.14 14.40
C ALA A 72 31.78 -21.69 14.83
N LEU A 73 32.60 -20.93 14.08
CA LEU A 73 32.75 -19.48 14.28
C LEU A 73 31.47 -18.71 13.93
N MET A 74 30.63 -19.23 13.03
CA MET A 74 29.29 -18.68 12.77
C MET A 74 28.39 -18.68 14.00
N ALA A 75 28.56 -19.65 14.90
CA ALA A 75 27.79 -19.74 16.14
C ALA A 75 28.33 -18.84 17.27
N ALA A 76 29.43 -18.10 17.06
CA ALA A 76 30.01 -17.25 18.10
C ALA A 76 29.04 -16.14 18.53
N PRO A 77 28.94 -15.81 19.84
CA PRO A 77 27.95 -14.84 20.34
C PRO A 77 28.02 -13.46 19.67
N ASP A 78 29.23 -12.94 19.46
CA ASP A 78 29.44 -11.67 18.77
C ASP A 78 29.05 -11.72 17.29
N LEU A 79 29.11 -12.90 16.66
CA LEU A 79 28.59 -13.08 15.32
C LEU A 79 27.06 -13.13 15.27
N GLN A 80 26.44 -13.75 16.28
CA GLN A 80 24.98 -13.75 16.42
C GLN A 80 24.46 -12.32 16.67
N LEU A 81 25.21 -11.49 17.40
CA LEU A 81 24.91 -10.06 17.53
C LEU A 81 25.07 -9.31 16.20
N ALA A 82 26.10 -9.61 15.41
CA ALA A 82 26.24 -9.05 14.06
C ALA A 82 25.10 -9.49 13.12
N LEU A 83 24.62 -10.74 13.26
CA LEU A 83 23.47 -11.26 12.53
C LEU A 83 22.19 -10.52 12.93
N LEU A 84 21.94 -10.35 14.23
CA LEU A 84 20.79 -9.58 14.70
C LEU A 84 20.83 -8.14 14.18
N ARG A 85 22.00 -7.50 14.18
CA ARG A 85 22.14 -6.15 13.60
C ARG A 85 21.87 -6.16 12.10
N SER A 86 22.30 -7.19 11.40
CA SER A 86 22.08 -7.33 9.95
C SER A 86 20.60 -7.56 9.61
N LEU A 87 19.88 -8.33 10.41
CA LEU A 87 18.43 -8.51 10.28
C LEU A 87 17.67 -7.20 10.51
N TYR A 88 18.13 -6.37 11.44
CA TYR A 88 17.58 -5.03 11.61
C TYR A 88 17.77 -4.16 10.35
N GLU A 89 18.95 -4.19 9.73
CA GLU A 89 19.18 -3.48 8.46
C GLU A 89 18.33 -4.05 7.31
N ALA A 90 18.11 -5.37 7.27
CA ALA A 90 17.23 -6.02 6.32
C ALA A 90 15.79 -5.51 6.48
N ARG A 91 15.27 -5.41 7.71
CA ARG A 91 13.96 -4.81 8.01
C ARG A 91 13.85 -3.39 7.46
N LEU A 92 14.84 -2.53 7.72
CA LEU A 92 14.84 -1.16 7.18
C LEU A 92 14.91 -1.14 5.65
N SER A 93 15.59 -2.11 5.04
CA SER A 93 15.62 -2.26 3.59
C SER A 93 14.27 -2.64 3.02
N VAL A 94 13.55 -3.56 3.66
CA VAL A 94 12.19 -3.96 3.29
C VAL A 94 11.26 -2.74 3.32
N ASP A 95 11.34 -1.89 4.34
CA ASP A 95 10.51 -0.67 4.40
C ASP A 95 10.76 0.27 3.20
N ARG A 96 12.03 0.49 2.80
CA ARG A 96 12.39 1.31 1.63
C ARG A 96 11.94 0.69 0.31
N LEU A 97 12.08 -0.63 0.18
CA LEU A 97 11.63 -1.37 -1.00
C LEU A 97 10.10 -1.33 -1.11
N ALA A 98 9.40 -1.45 0.02
CA ALA A 98 7.94 -1.34 0.08
C ALA A 98 7.46 0.05 -0.35
N GLU A 99 8.14 1.13 0.05
CA GLU A 99 7.86 2.49 -0.44
C GLU A 99 8.02 2.61 -1.97
N SER A 100 9.09 2.02 -2.51
CA SER A 100 9.34 2.02 -3.96
C SER A 100 8.25 1.23 -4.71
N ALA A 101 7.88 0.06 -4.21
CA ALA A 101 6.83 -0.77 -4.79
C ALA A 101 5.45 -0.11 -4.71
N ALA A 102 5.10 0.47 -3.55
CA ALA A 102 3.86 1.21 -3.36
C ALA A 102 3.76 2.40 -4.30
N THR A 103 4.86 3.14 -4.49
CA THR A 103 4.91 4.27 -5.43
C THR A 103 4.75 3.82 -6.88
N ALA A 104 5.39 2.71 -7.28
CA ALA A 104 5.25 2.17 -8.63
C ALA A 104 3.80 1.69 -8.89
N ALA A 105 3.23 0.93 -7.95
CA ALA A 105 1.85 0.45 -8.04
C ALA A 105 0.85 1.61 -8.05
N GLY A 106 1.00 2.60 -7.18
CA GLY A 106 0.11 3.76 -7.13
C GLY A 106 0.18 4.63 -8.39
N ARG A 107 1.35 4.81 -8.98
CA ARG A 107 1.49 5.44 -10.32
C ARG A 107 0.87 4.59 -11.43
N GLY A 108 0.88 3.27 -11.27
CA GLY A 108 0.20 2.31 -12.14
C GLY A 108 -1.32 2.27 -11.96
N GLY A 109 -1.89 3.02 -11.01
CA GLY A 109 -3.33 3.10 -10.78
C GLY A 109 -3.84 2.34 -9.56
N ALA A 110 -2.97 1.71 -8.77
CA ALA A 110 -3.40 1.08 -7.52
C ALA A 110 -3.89 2.12 -6.50
N SER A 111 -5.00 1.81 -5.84
CA SER A 111 -5.55 2.63 -4.76
C SER A 111 -4.87 2.35 -3.42
N TYR A 112 -4.97 3.29 -2.46
CA TYR A 112 -4.47 3.06 -1.10
C TYR A 112 -5.11 1.86 -0.39
N THR A 113 -6.34 1.49 -0.78
CA THR A 113 -7.01 0.28 -0.27
C THR A 113 -6.29 -0.98 -0.78
N GLN A 114 -5.96 -1.04 -2.07
CA GLN A 114 -5.20 -2.16 -2.65
C GLN A 114 -3.77 -2.24 -2.10
N LEU A 115 -3.10 -1.08 -1.93
CA LEU A 115 -1.78 -1.04 -1.29
C LEU A 115 -1.83 -1.55 0.16
N GLY A 116 -2.87 -1.19 0.91
CA GLY A 116 -3.08 -1.67 2.27
C GLY A 116 -3.37 -3.17 2.34
N ALA A 117 -4.20 -3.68 1.44
CA ALA A 117 -4.50 -5.10 1.30
C ALA A 117 -3.22 -5.91 1.01
N ALA A 118 -2.42 -5.49 0.03
CA ALA A 118 -1.15 -6.13 -0.30
C ALA A 118 -0.10 -6.03 0.84
N TRP A 119 -0.21 -5.01 1.69
CA TRP A 119 0.68 -4.81 2.84
C TRP A 119 0.09 -5.34 4.13
N GLY A 120 -0.17 -6.65 4.17
CA GLY A 120 -0.64 -7.34 5.38
C GLY A 120 -2.02 -6.90 5.85
N GLY A 121 -2.88 -6.44 4.93
CA GLY A 121 -4.27 -6.09 5.24
C GLY A 121 -4.45 -4.82 6.08
N ILE A 122 -3.54 -3.85 6.01
CA ILE A 122 -3.73 -2.57 6.71
C ILE A 122 -4.82 -1.72 6.06
N ARG A 123 -5.45 -0.85 6.85
CA ARG A 123 -6.50 0.07 6.37
C ARG A 123 -5.94 1.12 5.40
N ARG A 124 -6.80 1.64 4.51
CA ARG A 124 -6.48 2.72 3.54
C ARG A 124 -5.77 3.91 4.20
N GLN A 125 -6.29 4.41 5.32
CA GLN A 125 -5.70 5.55 6.03
C GLN A 125 -4.29 5.25 6.56
N SER A 126 -4.07 4.04 7.06
CA SER A 126 -2.75 3.58 7.49
C SER A 126 -1.78 3.45 6.30
N ALA A 127 -2.25 2.95 5.15
CA ALA A 127 -1.47 2.90 3.93
C ALA A 127 -1.10 4.30 3.41
N ARG A 128 -2.03 5.25 3.45
CA ARG A 128 -1.79 6.66 3.11
C ARG A 128 -0.81 7.34 4.05
N LEU A 129 -0.89 7.08 5.35
CA LEU A 129 0.09 7.59 6.32
C LEU A 129 1.48 6.99 6.07
N LYS A 130 1.56 5.70 5.71
CA LYS A 130 2.83 5.03 5.42
C LYS A 130 3.45 5.51 4.10
N TRP A 131 2.63 5.78 3.07
CA TRP A 131 3.07 6.17 1.73
C TRP A 131 2.28 7.35 1.16
N PRO A 132 2.38 8.56 1.73
CA PRO A 132 1.50 9.69 1.40
C PRO A 132 1.56 10.17 -0.06
N HIS A 133 2.60 9.77 -0.79
CA HIS A 133 2.84 10.17 -2.18
C HIS A 133 2.80 9.01 -3.17
N ALA A 134 2.37 7.82 -2.73
CA ALA A 134 2.36 6.64 -3.60
C ALA A 134 1.28 6.74 -4.69
N VAL A 135 0.09 7.21 -4.33
CA VAL A 135 -1.02 7.37 -5.26
C VAL A 135 -1.15 8.84 -5.66
N VAL A 136 -0.96 9.11 -6.96
CA VAL A 136 -1.18 10.45 -7.52
C VAL A 136 -2.67 10.69 -7.64
N LYS A 137 -3.16 11.84 -7.17
CA LYS A 137 -4.54 12.27 -7.43
C LYS A 137 -4.74 12.39 -8.93
N ARG A 138 -5.44 11.44 -9.54
CA ARG A 138 -5.90 11.56 -10.92
C ARG A 138 -7.03 12.61 -10.90
N PRO A 139 -7.05 13.58 -11.82
CA PRO A 139 -8.18 14.51 -11.90
C PRO A 139 -9.46 13.70 -12.13
N ALA A 140 -10.50 13.97 -11.34
CA ALA A 140 -11.82 13.43 -11.60
C ALA A 140 -12.33 14.02 -12.92
N ASP A 141 -12.72 13.17 -13.88
CA ASP A 141 -13.27 13.63 -15.16
C ASP A 141 -14.65 14.26 -14.97
N GLU A 142 -15.40 13.80 -13.96
CA GLU A 142 -16.68 14.38 -13.55
C GLU A 142 -16.68 14.61 -12.03
N SER A 143 -16.92 15.87 -11.66
CA SER A 143 -17.09 16.29 -10.28
C SER A 143 -18.46 16.94 -10.10
N ILE A 144 -19.29 16.37 -9.22
CA ILE A 144 -20.59 16.92 -8.87
C ILE A 144 -20.44 17.66 -7.53
N PRO A 145 -20.50 18.99 -7.50
CA PRO A 145 -20.51 19.74 -6.25
C PRO A 145 -21.85 19.57 -5.52
N LEU A 146 -21.79 19.48 -4.19
CA LEU A 146 -22.94 19.32 -3.31
C LEU A 146 -22.75 20.20 -2.07
N ASP A 147 -23.55 21.26 -1.95
CA ASP A 147 -23.60 22.07 -0.72
C ASP A 147 -24.81 21.64 0.13
N TYR A 148 -24.55 21.22 1.38
CA TYR A 148 -25.61 20.74 2.26
C TYR A 148 -25.27 20.93 3.74
N ALA A 149 -26.29 21.24 4.56
CA ALA A 149 -26.18 21.41 6.01
C ALA A 149 -25.06 22.39 6.48
N GLY A 150 -24.70 23.36 5.64
CA GLY A 150 -23.64 24.33 5.92
C GLY A 150 -22.21 23.80 5.69
N GLY A 151 -22.06 22.60 5.13
CA GLY A 151 -20.82 22.09 4.57
C GLY A 151 -20.92 21.88 3.06
N ALA A 152 -19.82 21.43 2.47
CA ALA A 152 -19.69 21.19 1.03
C ALA A 152 -19.08 19.81 0.80
N ALA A 153 -19.52 19.14 -0.25
CA ALA A 153 -18.94 17.90 -0.75
C ALA A 153 -18.73 18.00 -2.27
N VAL A 154 -17.79 17.20 -2.76
CA VAL A 154 -17.56 16.99 -4.18
C VAL A 154 -17.58 15.49 -4.41
N ILE A 155 -18.50 15.05 -5.26
CA ILE A 155 -18.61 13.67 -5.70
C ILE A 155 -17.75 13.52 -6.95
N HIS A 156 -16.90 12.50 -7.00
CA HIS A 156 -15.96 12.24 -8.06
C HIS A 156 -16.27 10.90 -8.71
N HIS A 157 -16.17 10.86 -10.04
CA HIS A 157 -16.22 9.61 -10.81
C HIS A 157 -14.82 9.16 -11.23
N ASP A 158 -14.49 7.90 -11.00
CA ASP A 158 -13.33 7.23 -11.59
C ASP A 158 -13.79 6.32 -12.74
N PRO A 159 -13.68 6.75 -14.02
CA PRO A 159 -14.13 5.96 -15.16
C PRO A 159 -13.29 4.70 -15.40
N GLY A 160 -12.09 4.60 -14.81
CA GLY A 160 -11.26 3.40 -14.92
C GLY A 160 -11.74 2.27 -14.01
N ALA A 161 -12.37 2.62 -12.88
CA ALA A 161 -12.92 1.67 -11.91
C ALA A 161 -14.46 1.58 -11.98
N ASP A 162 -15.11 2.40 -12.83
CA ASP A 162 -16.57 2.61 -12.88
C ASP A 162 -17.17 2.84 -11.48
N ALA A 163 -16.51 3.71 -10.70
CA ALA A 163 -16.80 3.85 -9.29
C ALA A 163 -16.78 5.30 -8.81
N TRP A 164 -17.55 5.56 -7.76
CA TRP A 164 -17.85 6.90 -7.26
C TRP A 164 -17.30 7.08 -5.85
N TRP A 165 -16.73 8.24 -5.55
CA TRP A 165 -16.25 8.58 -4.22
C TRP A 165 -16.52 10.05 -3.92
N TYR A 166 -16.41 10.49 -2.68
CA TYR A 166 -16.59 11.90 -2.32
C TYR A 166 -15.50 12.43 -1.41
N THR A 167 -15.29 13.74 -1.49
CA THR A 167 -14.59 14.55 -0.48
C THR A 167 -15.58 15.53 0.11
N ALA A 168 -15.71 15.60 1.43
CA ALA A 168 -16.61 16.50 2.12
C ALA A 168 -15.88 17.31 3.20
N THR A 169 -16.29 18.56 3.38
CA THR A 169 -15.93 19.43 4.50
C THR A 169 -17.23 19.91 5.14
N ALA A 170 -17.48 19.46 6.36
CA ALA A 170 -18.69 19.79 7.09
C ALA A 170 -18.62 21.18 7.76
N ALA A 171 -19.76 21.65 8.28
CA ALA A 171 -19.89 22.96 8.92
C ALA A 171 -19.01 23.11 10.18
N ASP A 172 -18.74 22.02 10.88
CA ASP A 172 -17.83 21.96 12.04
C ASP A 172 -16.34 21.91 11.65
N ARG A 173 -16.03 21.93 10.34
CA ARG A 173 -14.70 21.77 9.74
C ARG A 173 -14.11 20.35 9.83
N GLN A 174 -14.93 19.35 10.12
CA GLN A 174 -14.52 17.96 9.89
C GLN A 174 -14.47 17.69 8.39
N GLU A 175 -13.43 16.96 7.98
CA GLU A 175 -13.22 16.55 6.60
C GLU A 175 -13.38 15.04 6.49
N GLU A 176 -14.02 14.58 5.43
CA GLU A 176 -14.12 13.17 5.10
C GLU A 176 -13.81 12.95 3.62
N GLU A 177 -13.07 11.88 3.34
CA GLU A 177 -12.89 11.35 2.00
C GLU A 177 -13.38 9.90 2.04
N SER A 178 -14.37 9.56 1.21
CA SER A 178 -15.02 8.26 1.30
C SER A 178 -14.05 7.11 1.03
N GLU A 179 -14.05 6.10 1.91
CA GLU A 179 -13.19 4.93 1.76
C GLU A 179 -13.65 3.99 0.64
N ALA A 180 -14.96 3.97 0.34
CA ALA A 180 -15.58 3.13 -0.67
C ALA A 180 -15.64 3.82 -2.04
N ALA A 181 -15.38 3.02 -3.09
CA ALA A 181 -15.70 3.35 -4.47
C ALA A 181 -17.12 2.81 -4.73
N TYR A 182 -18.12 3.64 -4.47
CA TYR A 182 -19.54 3.30 -4.57
C TYR A 182 -19.90 2.96 -6.01
N GLY A 183 -20.83 2.02 -6.20
CA GLY A 183 -21.22 1.57 -7.55
C GLY A 183 -22.04 2.62 -8.31
N THR A 184 -22.56 3.65 -7.65
CA THR A 184 -23.34 4.72 -8.28
C THR A 184 -23.09 6.09 -7.66
N SER A 185 -23.32 7.15 -8.45
CA SER A 185 -23.28 8.53 -7.98
C SER A 185 -24.30 8.80 -6.87
N ALA A 186 -25.50 8.20 -6.97
CA ALA A 186 -26.56 8.37 -5.97
C ALA A 186 -26.16 7.84 -4.59
N GLU A 187 -25.47 6.70 -4.55
CA GLU A 187 -24.96 6.12 -3.30
C GLU A 187 -23.87 7.02 -2.68
N ALA A 188 -22.93 7.51 -3.50
CA ALA A 188 -21.91 8.46 -3.06
C ALA A 188 -22.51 9.76 -2.51
N ILE A 189 -23.54 10.30 -3.19
CA ILE A 189 -24.29 11.50 -2.75
C ILE A 189 -25.00 11.25 -1.43
N ALA A 190 -25.66 10.10 -1.27
CA ALA A 190 -26.38 9.77 -0.04
C ALA A 190 -25.42 9.71 1.16
N ARG A 191 -24.24 9.10 0.99
CA ARG A 191 -23.21 9.01 2.03
C ARG A 191 -22.57 10.35 2.34
N ALA A 192 -22.25 11.16 1.34
CA ALA A 192 -21.78 12.52 1.54
C ALA A 192 -22.80 13.36 2.33
N THR A 193 -24.09 13.21 2.01
CA THR A 193 -25.18 13.92 2.68
C THR A 193 -25.34 13.47 4.14
N GLU A 194 -25.25 12.17 4.41
CA GLU A 194 -25.28 11.59 5.76
C GLU A 194 -24.15 12.16 6.64
N PHE A 195 -22.94 12.25 6.10
CA PHE A 195 -21.81 12.89 6.78
C PHE A 195 -22.07 14.37 7.07
N LEU A 196 -22.48 15.14 6.06
CA LEU A 196 -22.76 16.58 6.23
C LEU A 196 -23.87 16.84 7.25
N LEU A 197 -24.90 15.99 7.31
CA LEU A 197 -25.97 16.07 8.32
C LEU A 197 -25.46 15.77 9.73
N THR A 198 -24.63 14.73 9.87
CA THR A 198 -24.06 14.33 11.16
C THR A 198 -23.20 15.44 11.76
N HIS A 199 -22.54 16.22 10.91
CA HIS A 199 -21.62 17.31 11.26
C HIS A 199 -22.19 18.71 11.02
N ALA A 200 -23.52 18.81 10.94
CA ALA A 200 -24.21 20.09 10.86
C ALA A 200 -24.00 20.89 12.15
N ARG A 201 -23.72 22.20 12.05
CA ARG A 201 -23.78 23.05 13.25
C ARG A 201 -25.23 23.18 13.69
N PRO A 202 -25.54 23.09 14.99
CA PRO A 202 -26.88 23.41 15.47
C PRO A 202 -27.24 24.83 15.03
N ALA A 203 -28.44 24.99 14.46
CA ALA A 203 -28.95 26.29 14.07
C ALA A 203 -28.85 27.23 15.28
N ARG A 204 -28.22 28.39 15.09
CA ARG A 204 -28.19 29.45 16.09
C ARG A 204 -29.65 29.76 16.45
N GLN A 205 -30.09 29.35 17.63
CA GLN A 205 -31.33 29.84 18.19
C GLN A 205 -31.09 31.29 18.54
N ASP A 206 -31.46 32.19 17.63
CA ASP A 206 -31.57 33.61 17.94
C ASP A 206 -32.70 33.75 18.96
N THR A 207 -32.36 33.75 20.25
CA THR A 207 -33.23 34.20 21.33
C THR A 207 -33.49 35.70 21.13
N ALA A 208 -34.77 36.01 20.86
CA ALA A 208 -35.33 37.36 20.84
C ALA A 208 -35.23 38.06 22.21
#